data_AF-A0A7C5P315-F1
#
_entry.id   AF-A0A7C5P315-F1
#
_cell.length_a   1.000
_cell.length_b   1.000
_cell.length_c   1.000
_cell.angle_alpha   90.00
_cell.angle_beta   90.00
_cell.angle_gamma   90.00
#
_symmetry.space_group_name_H-M   'P 1'
#
loop_
_entity.id
_entity.type
_entity.pdbx_description
1 polymer ?
#
loop_
_entity_poly.entity_id
_entity_poly.type
_entity_poly.pdbx_seq_one_letter_code
_entity_poly.pdbx_strand_id
1 'polypeptide(L)'
;MEISRKKMREEVLNRIKYIKNCVLARELCLLVRTNRAVLEPKDVEEICLFISKLCREEGCEEPSELCRRAAEAAGTGNEEKYLDLCAQSTMKCGEARRPTPKRATYVA
;
A
#
# COMPACT_ATOMS: atom_id res chain seq x y z
N MET A 1 21.74 -23.03 20.50
CA MET A 1 22.04 -22.21 19.30
C MET A 1 20.99 -22.33 18.19
N GLU A 2 20.47 -23.53 17.88
CA GLU A 2 19.48 -23.71 16.80
C GLU A 2 18.16 -22.95 16.99
N ILE A 3 17.68 -22.80 18.23
CA ILE A 3 16.47 -22.02 18.57
C ILE A 3 16.67 -20.53 18.22
N SER A 4 17.86 -19.99 18.48
CA SER A 4 18.20 -18.59 18.11
C SER A 4 18.25 -18.40 16.59
N ARG A 5 18.80 -19.38 15.85
CA ARG A 5 18.81 -19.35 14.37
C ARG A 5 17.39 -19.43 13.77
N LYS A 6 16.52 -20.31 14.30
CA LYS A 6 15.13 -20.43 13.83
C LYS A 6 14.35 -19.13 14.04
N LYS A 7 14.46 -18.55 15.24
CA LYS A 7 13.84 -17.26 15.57
C LYS A 7 14.34 -16.14 14.65
N MET A 8 15.65 -16.03 14.45
CA MET A 8 16.24 -15.03 13.55
C MET A 8 15.76 -15.20 12.10
N ARG A 9 15.62 -16.45 11.63
CA ARG A 9 15.06 -16.72 10.29
C ARG A 9 13.63 -16.23 10.17
N GLU A 10 12.78 -16.49 11.17
CA GLU A 10 11.39 -16.03 11.17
C GLU A 10 11.29 -14.50 11.17
N GLU A 11 12.10 -13.82 11.99
CA GLU A 11 12.17 -12.35 12.01
C GLU A 11 12.57 -11.78 10.65
N VAL A 12 13.59 -12.36 10.00
CA VAL A 12 14.03 -11.95 8.65
C VAL A 12 12.92 -12.18 7.61
N LEU A 13 12.27 -13.35 7.62
CA LEU A 13 11.20 -13.65 6.68
C LEU A 13 9.98 -12.75 6.86
N ASN A 14 9.59 -12.47 8.11
CA ASN A 14 8.52 -11.53 8.43
C ASN A 14 8.87 -10.11 7.94
N ARG A 15 10.13 -9.69 8.12
CA ARG A 15 10.57 -8.39 7.60
C ARG A 15 10.53 -8.32 6.07
N ILE A 16 10.95 -9.38 5.39
CA ILE A 16 10.87 -9.47 3.91
C ILE A 16 9.41 -9.38 3.45
N LYS A 17 8.50 -10.14 4.08
CA LYS A 17 7.08 -10.11 3.76
C LYS A 17 6.50 -8.70 3.92
N TYR A 18 6.79 -8.08 5.06
CA TYR A 18 6.38 -6.72 5.36
C TYR A 18 6.89 -5.70 4.32
N ILE A 19 8.13 -5.82 3.84
CA ILE A 19 8.67 -4.94 2.79
C ILE A 19 7.96 -5.17 1.45
N LYS A 20 7.78 -6.43 1.05
CA LYS A 20 7.12 -6.80 -0.22
C LYS A 20 5.65 -6.38 -0.26
N ASN A 21 5.00 -6.29 0.89
CA ASN A 21 3.58 -5.98 0.98
C ASN A 21 3.36 -4.54 1.45
N CYS A 22 3.47 -4.30 2.75
CA CYS A 22 3.14 -3.03 3.40
C CYS A 22 3.95 -1.83 2.88
N VAL A 23 5.28 -1.96 2.77
CA VAL A 23 6.13 -0.86 2.30
C VAL A 23 5.87 -0.59 0.81
N LEU A 24 5.87 -1.62 -0.02
CA LEU A 24 5.60 -1.49 -1.45
C LEU A 24 4.21 -0.87 -1.71
N ALA A 25 3.16 -1.40 -1.07
CA ALA A 25 1.80 -0.89 -1.18
C ALA A 25 1.74 0.61 -0.83
N ARG A 26 2.48 1.04 0.20
CA ARG A 26 2.47 2.43 0.65
C ARG A 26 3.18 3.36 -0.31
N GLU A 27 4.35 2.97 -0.83
CA GLU A 27 5.07 3.75 -1.83
C GLU A 27 4.23 3.93 -3.10
N LEU A 28 3.62 2.85 -3.60
CA LEU A 28 2.71 2.90 -4.75
C LEU A 28 1.49 3.80 -4.47
N CYS A 29 0.86 3.65 -3.30
CA CYS A 29 -0.27 4.49 -2.89
C CYS A 29 0.10 5.97 -2.86
N LEU A 30 1.29 6.32 -2.36
CA LEU A 30 1.77 7.70 -2.33
C LEU A 30 1.97 8.24 -3.75
N LEU A 31 2.60 7.48 -4.64
CA LEU A 31 2.80 7.87 -6.03
C LEU A 31 1.47 8.15 -6.73
N VAL A 32 0.49 7.24 -6.63
CA VAL A 32 -0.84 7.43 -7.21
C VAL A 32 -1.52 8.69 -6.65
N ARG A 33 -1.53 8.85 -5.33
CA ARG A 33 -2.23 9.97 -4.68
C ARG A 33 -1.62 11.33 -5.00
N THR A 34 -0.29 11.41 -5.13
CA THR A 34 0.43 12.68 -5.37
C THR A 34 0.54 13.03 -6.85
N ASN A 35 0.35 12.07 -7.75
CA ASN A 35 0.46 12.26 -9.19
C ASN A 35 -0.85 11.99 -9.95
N ARG A 36 -2.00 11.91 -9.27
CA ARG A 36 -3.30 11.62 -9.91
C ARG A 36 -3.59 12.51 -11.11
N ALA A 37 -3.22 13.80 -11.05
CA ALA A 37 -3.47 14.76 -12.11
C ALA A 37 -2.78 14.44 -13.46
N VAL A 38 -1.81 13.52 -13.47
CA VAL A 38 -1.09 13.08 -14.68
C VAL A 38 -1.31 11.60 -15.01
N LEU A 39 -2.20 10.91 -14.29
CA LEU A 39 -2.53 9.51 -14.52
C LEU A 39 -3.90 9.39 -15.16
N GLU A 40 -4.05 8.42 -16.06
CA GLU A 40 -5.36 8.08 -16.59
C GLU A 40 -6.18 7.32 -15.53
N PRO A 41 -7.52 7.39 -15.58
CA PRO A 41 -8.38 6.64 -14.65
C PRO A 41 -8.05 5.14 -14.59
N LYS A 42 -7.63 4.57 -15.73
CA LYS A 42 -7.24 3.16 -15.84
C LYS A 42 -5.95 2.84 -15.10
N ASP A 43 -4.97 3.74 -15.14
CA ASP A 43 -3.73 3.59 -14.37
C ASP A 43 -4.03 3.54 -12.86
N VAL A 44 -4.89 4.46 -12.42
CA VAL A 44 -5.30 4.55 -11.01
C VAL A 44 -6.05 3.28 -10.58
N GLU A 45 -6.98 2.79 -11.40
CA GLU A 45 -7.71 1.54 -11.14
C GLU A 45 -6.74 0.36 -10.97
N GLU A 46 -5.87 0.12 -11.96
CA GLU A 46 -4.98 -1.05 -11.96
C GLU A 46 -4.01 -1.05 -10.78
N ILE A 47 -3.40 0.12 -10.50
CA ILE A 47 -2.46 0.24 -9.38
C ILE A 47 -3.20 0.10 -8.05
N CYS A 48 -4.40 0.69 -7.89
CA CYS A 48 -5.17 0.56 -6.65
C CYS A 48 -5.67 -0.87 -6.41
N LEU A 49 -6.01 -1.62 -7.47
CA LEU A 49 -6.30 -3.06 -7.38
C LEU A 49 -5.08 -3.86 -6.95
N PHE A 50 -3.90 -3.53 -7.46
CA PHE A 50 -2.67 -4.17 -7.02
C PHE A 50 -2.37 -3.89 -5.54
N ILE A 51 -2.51 -2.64 -5.10
CA ILE A 51 -2.37 -2.26 -3.69
C ILE A 51 -3.37 -3.03 -2.80
N SER A 52 -4.62 -3.16 -3.25
CA SER A 52 -5.65 -3.95 -2.53
C SER A 52 -5.18 -5.38 -2.29
N LYS A 53 -4.62 -6.06 -3.30
CA LYS A 53 -4.08 -7.42 -3.17
C LYS A 53 -2.94 -7.49 -2.14
N LEU A 54 -1.99 -6.55 -2.18
CA LEU A 54 -0.90 -6.48 -1.22
C LEU A 54 -1.41 -6.28 0.23
N CYS A 55 -2.41 -5.43 0.42
CA CYS A 55 -3.05 -5.23 1.72
C CYS A 55 -3.70 -6.53 2.22
N ARG A 56 -4.41 -7.27 1.36
CA ARG A 56 -5.04 -8.55 1.72
C ARG A 56 -4.02 -9.62 2.09
N GLU A 57 -2.91 -9.73 1.35
CA GLU A 57 -1.82 -10.68 1.67
C GLU A 57 -1.19 -10.43 3.05
N GLU A 58 -1.28 -9.20 3.55
CA GLU A 58 -0.84 -8.82 4.89
C GLU A 58 -1.97 -8.79 5.93
N GLY A 59 -3.16 -9.29 5.58
CA GLY A 59 -4.30 -9.42 6.50
C GLY A 59 -5.03 -8.10 6.80
N CYS A 60 -4.79 -7.04 6.02
CA CYS A 60 -5.45 -5.75 6.15
C CYS A 60 -6.78 -5.75 5.36
N GLU A 61 -7.78 -6.53 5.80
CA GLU A 61 -9.03 -6.73 5.04
C GLU A 61 -9.82 -5.44 4.80
N GLU A 62 -10.02 -4.62 5.84
CA GLU A 62 -10.78 -3.36 5.70
C GLU A 62 -10.08 -2.37 4.74
N PRO A 63 -8.79 -2.03 4.90
CA PRO A 63 -8.07 -1.22 3.91
C PRO A 63 -8.06 -1.84 2.50
N SER A 64 -7.91 -3.16 2.40
CA SER A 64 -7.94 -3.88 1.12
C SER A 64 -9.26 -3.66 0.38
N GLU A 65 -10.39 -3.81 1.07
CA GLU A 65 -11.71 -3.64 0.47
C GLU A 65 -12.00 -2.19 0.10
N LEU A 66 -11.57 -1.23 0.92
CA LEU A 66 -11.67 0.19 0.58
C LEU A 66 -10.83 0.54 -0.65
N CYS A 67 -9.59 0.03 -0.76
CA CYS A 67 -8.75 0.20 -1.96
C CYS A 67 -9.39 -0.42 -3.21
N ARG A 68 -9.99 -1.61 -3.08
CA ARG A 68 -10.68 -2.30 -4.19
C ARG A 68 -11.84 -1.46 -4.72
N ARG A 69 -12.72 -0.98 -3.82
CA ARG A 69 -13.87 -0.13 -4.17
C ARG A 69 -13.43 1.22 -4.72
N ALA A 70 -12.34 1.79 -4.20
CA ALA A 70 -11.76 3.02 -4.74
C ALA A 70 -11.29 2.79 -6.18
N ALA A 71 -10.60 1.67 -6.46
CA ALA A 71 -10.16 1.34 -7.81
C ALA A 71 -11.33 1.24 -8.80
N GLU A 72 -12.43 0.57 -8.42
CA GLU A 72 -13.65 0.51 -9.23
C GLU A 72 -14.26 1.89 -9.50
N ALA A 73 -14.28 2.76 -8.48
CA ALA A 73 -14.77 4.13 -8.63
C ALA A 73 -13.88 4.93 -9.60
N ALA A 74 -12.56 4.77 -9.54
CA ALA A 74 -11.63 5.38 -10.48
C ALA A 74 -11.88 4.88 -11.91
N GLY A 75 -11.98 3.57 -12.13
CA GLY A 75 -12.22 2.98 -13.45
C GLY A 75 -13.56 3.37 -14.09
N THR A 76 -14.56 3.73 -13.27
CA THR A 76 -15.87 4.22 -13.73
C THR A 76 -15.97 5.74 -13.83
N GLY A 77 -14.88 6.47 -13.58
CA GLY A 77 -14.82 7.93 -13.65
C GLY A 77 -15.51 8.65 -12.48
N ASN A 78 -15.88 7.95 -11.41
CA ASN A 78 -16.48 8.55 -10.22
C ASN A 78 -15.39 9.04 -9.25
N GLU A 79 -14.81 10.20 -9.59
CA GLU A 79 -13.67 10.76 -8.84
C GLU A 79 -14.01 11.09 -7.38
N GLU A 80 -15.19 11.65 -7.10
CA GLU A 80 -15.62 11.99 -5.74
C GLU A 80 -15.64 10.74 -4.83
N LYS A 81 -16.25 9.66 -5.32
CA LYS A 81 -16.31 8.39 -4.59
C LYS A 81 -14.92 7.77 -4.42
N TYR A 82 -14.06 7.86 -5.43
CA TYR A 82 -12.67 7.42 -5.31
C TYR A 82 -11.94 8.18 -4.19
N LEU A 83 -12.08 9.50 -4.16
CA LEU A 83 -11.40 10.37 -3.18
C LEU A 83 -11.83 10.04 -1.75
N ASP A 84 -13.12 9.87 -1.51
CA ASP A 84 -13.67 9.49 -0.21
C ASP A 84 -13.13 8.11 0.25
N LEU A 85 -13.27 7.08 -0.58
CA LEU A 85 -12.81 5.73 -0.26
C LEU A 85 -11.29 5.65 -0.06
N CYS A 86 -10.52 6.37 -0.89
CA CYS A 86 -9.07 6.44 -0.77
C CYS A 86 -8.65 7.11 0.54
N ALA A 87 -9.31 8.21 0.92
CA ALA A 87 -9.07 8.86 2.20
C ALA A 87 -9.34 7.92 3.38
N GLN A 88 -10.49 7.23 3.39
CA GLN A 88 -10.86 6.26 4.42
C GLN A 88 -9.84 5.13 4.54
N SER A 89 -9.44 4.52 3.41
CA SER A 89 -8.41 3.46 3.40
C SER A 89 -7.11 3.92 4.03
N THR A 90 -6.65 5.12 3.65
CA THR A 90 -5.36 5.62 4.13
C THR A 90 -5.36 5.99 5.60
N MET A 91 -6.49 6.38 6.18
CA MET A 91 -6.63 6.56 7.63
C MET A 91 -6.55 5.23 8.40
N LYS A 92 -6.94 4.12 7.78
CA LYS A 92 -6.94 2.77 8.34
C LYS A 92 -5.63 2.01 8.12
N CYS A 93 -4.75 2.50 7.25
CA CYS A 93 -3.44 1.89 6.99
C CYS A 93 -2.41 2.23 8.10
N GLY A 94 -1.86 1.21 8.77
CA GLY A 94 -0.82 1.39 9.79
C GLY A 94 0.46 2.02 9.25
N GLU A 95 0.83 1.71 8.01
CA GLU A 95 2.00 2.30 7.34
C GLU A 95 1.81 3.75 6.96
N ALA A 96 0.58 4.17 6.68
CA ALA A 96 0.29 5.57 6.41
C ALA A 96 0.53 6.48 7.61
N ARG A 97 0.52 5.92 8.83
CA ARG A 97 0.79 6.64 10.08
C ARG A 97 2.26 6.62 10.47
N ARG A 98 3.10 5.81 9.80
CA ARG A 98 4.53 5.80 10.11
C ARG A 98 5.18 7.09 9.59
N PRO A 99 6.06 7.70 10.38
CA PRO A 99 6.84 8.84 9.89
C PRO A 99 7.66 8.37 8.69
N THR A 100 7.65 9.18 7.63
CA THR A 100 8.46 8.92 6.44
C THR A 100 9.91 8.76 6.89
N PRO A 101 10.57 7.63 6.59
CA PRO A 101 11.99 7.50 6.86
C PRO A 101 12.68 8.67 6.16
N LYS A 102 13.48 9.45 6.89
CA LYS A 102 14.36 10.45 6.25
C LYS A 102 15.11 9.70 5.16
N ARG A 103 14.93 10.09 3.89
CA ARG A 103 15.57 9.43 2.75
C ARG A 103 17.01 9.17 3.14
N ALA A 104 17.39 7.90 3.28
CA ALA A 104 18.79 7.56 3.23
C ALA A 104 19.19 8.01 1.82
N THR A 105 19.97 9.08 1.72
CA THR A 105 20.75 9.36 0.54
C THR A 105 21.53 8.07 0.29
N TYR A 106 21.04 7.25 -0.64
CA TYR A 106 21.88 6.23 -1.24
C TYR A 106 23.00 7.03 -1.90
N VAL A 107 24.14 7.08 -1.22
CA VAL A 107 25.37 7.62 -1.75
C VAL A 107 25.74 6.69 -2.91
N ALA A 108 25.62 7.20 -4.12
CA ALA A 108 26.31 6.74 -5.31
C ALA A 108 26.93 7.97 -5.96
#